data_AF-A0A0M4DER1-F1
#
_entry.id   AF-A0A0M4DER1-F1
#
_cell.length_a   1.000
_cell.length_b   1.000
_cell.length_c   1.000
_cell.angle_alpha   90.00
_cell.angle_beta   90.00
_cell.angle_gamma   90.00
#
_symmetry.space_group_name_H-M   'P 1'
#
loop_
_entity.id
_entity.type
_entity.pdbx_description
1 polymer ?
#
loop_
_entity_poly.entity_id
_entity_poly.type
_entity_poly.pdbx_seq_one_letter_code
_entity_poly.pdbx_strand_id
1 'polypeptide(L)'
;MNDETDKGMSCDWIPGGEPEGTATAISGDAPGNRSVIYPFAGDFTWAGVPQERYKAEDGTWAAIARTVLIGARGESALFDLRYFEIAPGGHSSLEKHEHEHVVICIRGRGTLLIDGTLAELNFLDTAYLAPNDPHQLCNPFDEPFGFFCIVNHHRDRPRPPDEKELRALLSGAAARGIRP
;
A
#
# COMPACT_ATOMS: atom_id res chain seq x y z
N MET A 1 -12.23 -22.35 22.02
CA MET A 1 -12.89 -21.95 20.75
C MET A 1 -11.84 -21.17 19.99
N ASN A 2 -11.29 -21.79 18.97
CA ASN A 2 -10.08 -21.32 18.29
C ASN A 2 -10.41 -20.11 17.41
N ASP A 3 -9.68 -19.03 17.63
CA ASP A 3 -9.71 -17.80 16.85
C ASP A 3 -8.81 -18.00 15.62
N GLU A 4 -9.38 -18.57 14.57
CA GLU A 4 -8.76 -18.72 13.25
C GLU A 4 -9.40 -17.72 12.28
N THR A 5 -8.93 -16.47 12.22
CA THR A 5 -8.96 -15.62 11.00
C THR A 5 -7.95 -14.47 11.08
N ASP A 6 -6.71 -14.73 11.49
CA ASP A 6 -5.65 -13.71 11.40
C ASP A 6 -4.83 -13.85 10.10
N LYS A 7 -5.44 -13.53 8.95
CA LYS A 7 -4.74 -13.45 7.66
C LYS A 7 -4.39 -12.00 7.36
N GLY A 8 -3.09 -11.72 7.28
CA GLY A 8 -2.49 -10.39 7.19
C GLY A 8 -3.18 -9.44 6.20
N MET A 9 -3.43 -8.21 6.65
CA MET A 9 -4.07 -7.14 5.90
C MET A 9 -3.02 -6.36 5.08
N SER A 10 -3.34 -6.12 3.80
CA SER A 10 -2.78 -5.21 2.76
C SER A 10 -1.33 -4.67 2.88
N CYS A 11 -0.95 -4.03 3.99
CA CYS A 11 0.29 -3.22 4.05
C CYS A 11 1.54 -3.94 4.60
N ASP A 12 1.50 -5.27 4.76
CA ASP A 12 2.57 -6.17 5.23
C ASP A 12 3.49 -5.53 6.29
N TRP A 13 2.89 -5.45 7.46
CA TRP A 13 3.50 -5.17 8.75
C TRP A 13 4.55 -6.24 9.11
N ILE A 14 5.69 -5.81 9.69
CA ILE A 14 6.70 -6.72 10.24
C ILE A 14 6.49 -6.83 11.76
N PRO A 15 6.31 -8.04 12.32
CA PRO A 15 6.20 -8.23 13.76
C PRO A 15 7.45 -7.72 14.51
N GLY A 16 7.26 -6.85 15.51
CA GLY A 16 8.33 -6.28 16.34
C GLY A 16 8.75 -4.84 16.01
N GLY A 17 8.01 -4.13 15.15
CA GLY A 17 8.25 -2.73 14.79
C GLY A 17 7.57 -1.69 15.70
N GLU A 18 7.30 -1.98 16.98
CA GLU A 18 6.79 -0.96 17.90
C GLU A 18 7.88 0.10 18.22
N PRO A 19 7.53 1.39 18.34
CA PRO A 19 8.52 2.45 18.53
C PRO A 19 8.91 2.52 20.01
N GLU A 20 9.76 1.62 20.47
CA GLU A 20 10.49 1.86 21.72
C GLU A 20 11.69 2.78 21.45
N GLY A 21 11.51 4.06 21.77
CA GLY A 21 12.61 4.93 22.18
C GLY A 21 13.37 5.64 21.06
N THR A 22 13.49 6.96 21.24
CA THR A 22 14.43 7.92 20.63
C THR A 22 15.29 7.42 19.47
N ALA A 23 15.05 7.99 18.29
CA ALA A 23 15.89 7.88 17.09
C ALA A 23 17.38 7.93 17.44
N THR A 24 18.00 6.74 17.50
CA THR A 24 19.44 6.62 17.64
C THR A 24 20.00 6.69 16.23
N ALA A 25 20.91 7.64 15.99
CA ALA A 25 21.55 7.85 14.70
C ALA A 25 22.12 6.52 14.18
N ILE A 26 21.58 6.02 13.06
CA ILE A 26 22.08 4.82 12.41
C ILE A 26 23.41 5.17 11.76
N SER A 27 24.49 4.73 12.40
CA SER A 27 25.85 4.72 11.83
C SER A 27 25.84 3.99 10.48
N GLY A 28 26.49 4.56 9.47
CA GLY A 28 26.46 4.11 8.07
C GLY A 28 27.09 2.74 7.75
N ASP A 29 27.25 1.86 8.73
CA ASP A 29 27.96 0.58 8.62
C ASP A 29 27.10 -0.63 9.01
N ALA A 30 25.76 -0.49 9.01
CA ALA A 30 24.87 -1.63 9.17
C ALA A 30 25.13 -2.66 8.04
N PRO A 31 25.44 -3.94 8.34
CA PRO A 31 25.69 -4.94 7.32
C PRO A 31 24.48 -5.04 6.38
N GLY A 32 24.66 -4.63 5.12
CA GLY A 32 23.59 -4.65 4.11
C GLY A 32 23.22 -3.28 3.54
N ASN A 33 23.50 -2.17 4.24
CA ASN A 33 23.19 -0.83 3.74
C ASN A 33 24.24 -0.38 2.71
N ARG A 34 23.87 -0.37 1.43
CA ARG A 34 24.76 0.01 0.33
C ARG A 34 24.03 0.76 -0.76
N SER A 35 24.74 1.64 -1.46
CA SER A 35 24.22 2.26 -2.68
C SER A 35 23.99 1.19 -3.76
N VAL A 36 22.82 1.22 -4.39
CA VAL A 36 22.42 0.32 -5.45
C VAL A 36 21.59 1.09 -6.46
N ILE A 37 21.73 0.71 -7.73
CA ILE A 37 20.86 1.18 -8.81
C ILE A 37 20.05 -0.03 -9.25
N TYR A 38 18.73 0.13 -9.32
CA TYR A 38 17.84 -0.84 -9.95
C TYR A 38 17.42 -0.27 -11.30
N PRO A 39 18.04 -0.66 -12.42
CA PRO A 39 17.66 -0.16 -13.74
C PRO A 39 16.22 -0.54 -14.07
N PHE A 40 15.47 0.41 -14.63
CA PHE A 40 14.16 0.13 -15.20
C PHE A 40 14.31 -0.88 -16.34
N ALA A 41 13.54 -1.97 -16.29
CA ALA A 41 13.62 -3.08 -17.23
C ALA A 41 12.47 -3.10 -18.24
N GLY A 42 11.61 -2.06 -18.24
CA GLY A 42 10.39 -2.02 -19.05
C GLY A 42 9.17 -2.57 -18.31
N ASP A 43 7.98 -2.24 -18.82
CA ASP A 43 6.69 -2.71 -18.29
C ASP A 43 6.55 -2.60 -16.76
N PHE A 44 7.06 -1.50 -16.19
CA PHE A 44 7.00 -1.26 -14.74
C PHE A 44 7.66 -2.35 -13.90
N THR A 45 8.76 -2.90 -14.42
CA THR A 45 9.67 -3.82 -13.72
C THR A 45 11.08 -3.23 -13.59
N TRP A 46 11.84 -3.73 -12.62
CA TRP A 46 13.21 -3.29 -12.35
C TRP A 46 14.17 -4.47 -12.26
N ALA A 47 15.33 -4.35 -12.91
CA ALA A 47 16.32 -5.42 -12.93
C ALA A 47 16.82 -5.73 -11.51
N GLY A 48 16.77 -7.01 -11.13
CA GLY A 48 17.17 -7.48 -9.80
C GLY A 48 16.13 -7.29 -8.70
N VAL A 49 14.92 -6.82 -9.03
CA VAL A 49 13.82 -6.65 -8.07
C VAL A 49 12.66 -7.58 -8.47
N PRO A 50 12.36 -8.63 -7.69
CA PRO A 50 11.25 -9.52 -8.01
C PRO A 50 9.91 -8.78 -7.84
N GLN A 51 8.98 -9.07 -8.74
CA GLN A 51 7.57 -8.71 -8.60
C GLN A 51 6.84 -9.89 -7.97
N GLU A 52 6.23 -9.66 -6.82
CA GLU A 52 5.45 -10.65 -6.10
C GLU A 52 3.99 -10.50 -6.50
N ARG A 53 3.33 -11.61 -6.88
CA ARG A 53 1.86 -11.62 -6.93
C ARG A 53 1.36 -11.45 -5.51
N TYR A 54 0.48 -10.48 -5.30
CA TYR A 54 -0.01 -10.16 -3.98
C TYR A 54 -1.17 -11.12 -3.62
N LYS A 55 -0.86 -12.17 -2.84
CA LYS A 55 -1.77 -13.17 -2.23
C LYS A 55 -2.64 -13.98 -3.22
N ALA A 56 -3.14 -15.13 -2.75
CA ALA A 56 -4.01 -16.04 -3.51
C ALA A 56 -5.49 -15.70 -3.25
N GLU A 57 -6.36 -15.99 -4.23
CA GLU A 57 -7.79 -15.66 -4.30
C GLU A 57 -8.59 -16.13 -3.06
N ASP A 58 -8.77 -15.27 -2.05
CA ASP A 58 -9.71 -15.45 -0.94
C ASP A 58 -10.90 -14.47 -0.97
N GLY A 59 -11.02 -13.67 -2.04
CA GLY A 59 -12.25 -12.96 -2.42
C GLY A 59 -12.42 -11.55 -1.87
N THR A 60 -11.47 -11.04 -1.09
CA THR A 60 -11.50 -9.71 -0.44
C THR A 60 -10.60 -8.65 -1.10
N TRP A 61 -9.72 -9.06 -2.02
CA TRP A 61 -8.92 -8.18 -2.90
C TRP A 61 -8.62 -8.92 -4.20
N ALA A 62 -8.71 -8.22 -5.32
CA ALA A 62 -8.58 -8.82 -6.64
C ALA A 62 -7.38 -8.23 -7.40
N ALA A 63 -6.54 -9.12 -7.93
CA ALA A 63 -5.58 -8.85 -9.01
C ALA A 63 -4.60 -7.67 -8.77
N ILE A 64 -3.91 -7.66 -7.63
CA ILE A 64 -2.83 -6.72 -7.32
C ILE A 64 -1.46 -7.42 -7.32
N ALA A 65 -0.43 -6.72 -7.80
CA ALA A 65 0.96 -7.13 -7.74
C ALA A 65 1.77 -6.08 -6.97
N ARG A 66 2.85 -6.52 -6.33
CA ARG A 66 3.71 -5.66 -5.51
C ARG A 66 5.19 -5.89 -5.82
N THR A 67 5.93 -4.80 -5.86
CA THR A 67 7.38 -4.77 -6.02
C THR A 67 7.97 -3.83 -4.96
N VAL A 68 8.72 -4.35 -3.99
CA VAL A 68 9.40 -3.52 -2.98
C VAL A 68 10.74 -3.06 -3.54
N LEU A 69 10.87 -1.76 -3.84
CA LEU A 69 12.08 -1.17 -4.42
C LEU A 69 13.13 -0.87 -3.34
N ILE A 70 12.70 -0.26 -2.23
CA ILE A 70 13.56 0.10 -1.08
C ILE A 70 12.86 -0.33 0.21
N GLY A 71 13.62 -0.85 1.18
CA GLY A 71 13.12 -1.20 2.53
C GLY A 71 13.07 -2.70 2.83
N ALA A 72 13.56 -3.55 1.92
CA ALA A 72 13.51 -5.01 2.06
C ALA A 72 14.88 -5.71 1.92
N ARG A 73 15.98 -4.97 1.77
CA ARG A 73 17.30 -5.52 1.43
C ARG A 73 18.43 -5.00 2.34
N GLY A 74 18.08 -4.56 3.55
CA GLY A 74 19.03 -4.08 4.55
C GLY A 74 19.36 -2.60 4.43
N GLU A 75 18.57 -1.84 3.65
CA GLU A 75 18.69 -0.38 3.61
C GLU A 75 18.38 0.24 4.98
N SER A 76 19.10 1.29 5.36
CA SER A 76 18.81 2.07 6.58
C SER A 76 17.75 3.16 6.37
N ALA A 77 16.99 3.08 5.26
CA ALA A 77 15.97 4.06 4.94
C ALA A 77 14.85 3.97 5.99
N LEU A 78 14.37 5.13 6.45
CA LEU A 78 13.26 5.20 7.40
C LEU A 78 11.89 4.96 6.74
N PHE A 79 11.89 4.74 5.43
CA PHE A 79 10.71 4.52 4.61
C PHE A 79 10.93 3.34 3.66
N ASP A 80 9.82 2.69 3.33
CA ASP A 80 9.76 1.71 2.25
C ASP A 80 9.23 2.40 0.99
N LEU A 81 9.89 2.19 -0.14
CA LEU A 81 9.35 2.55 -1.46
C LEU A 81 8.87 1.29 -2.15
N ARG A 82 7.57 1.25 -2.44
CA ARG A 82 6.91 0.12 -3.09
C ARG A 82 6.25 0.57 -4.37
N TYR A 83 6.26 -0.28 -5.38
CA TYR A 83 5.41 -0.18 -6.55
C TYR A 83 4.28 -1.20 -6.42
N PHE A 84 3.05 -0.77 -6.68
CA PHE A 84 1.90 -1.63 -6.79
C PHE A 84 1.28 -1.49 -8.18
N GLU A 85 0.72 -2.58 -8.66
CA GLU A 85 -0.05 -2.60 -9.89
C GLU A 85 -1.36 -3.36 -9.68
N ILE A 86 -2.47 -2.72 -9.97
CA ILE A 86 -3.82 -3.26 -9.88
C ILE A 86 -4.32 -3.50 -11.32
N ALA A 87 -4.61 -4.76 -11.65
CA ALA A 87 -5.18 -5.11 -12.95
C ALA A 87 -6.61 -4.53 -13.12
N PRO A 88 -7.12 -4.44 -14.36
CA PRO A 88 -8.52 -4.06 -14.61
C PRO A 88 -9.52 -4.80 -13.72
N GLY A 89 -10.40 -4.05 -13.05
CA GLY A 89 -11.39 -4.56 -12.09
C GLY A 89 -10.85 -4.90 -10.70
N GLY A 90 -9.53 -4.81 -10.49
CA GLY A 90 -8.88 -5.09 -9.21
C GLY A 90 -9.04 -3.98 -8.18
N HIS A 91 -8.68 -4.30 -6.93
CA HIS A 91 -8.69 -3.35 -5.82
C HIS A 91 -7.80 -3.79 -4.65
N SER A 92 -7.36 -2.83 -3.84
CA SER A 92 -6.78 -3.08 -2.51
C SER A 92 -7.87 -3.42 -1.49
N SER A 93 -7.46 -3.88 -0.30
CA SER A 93 -8.35 -3.96 0.86
C SER A 93 -8.86 -2.56 1.24
N LEU A 94 -10.09 -2.48 1.75
CA LEU A 94 -10.57 -1.29 2.46
C LEU A 94 -10.08 -1.34 3.91
N GLU A 95 -9.21 -0.41 4.28
CA GLU A 95 -8.56 -0.45 5.59
C GLU A 95 -8.18 0.94 6.10
N LYS A 96 -7.65 0.98 7.33
CA LYS A 96 -7.05 2.15 7.96
C LYS A 96 -5.96 1.74 8.95
N HIS A 97 -5.10 2.68 9.30
CA HIS A 97 -3.97 2.52 10.22
C HIS A 97 -3.39 3.88 10.59
N GLU A 98 -2.54 3.95 11.60
CA GLU A 98 -1.89 5.19 12.06
C GLU A 98 -0.84 5.69 11.07
N HIS A 99 -0.03 4.80 10.48
CA HIS A 99 0.98 5.22 9.51
C HIS A 99 0.37 5.87 8.27
N GLU A 100 1.06 6.84 7.70
CA GLU A 100 0.61 7.55 6.51
C GLU A 100 1.02 6.85 5.21
N HIS A 101 0.37 7.22 4.10
CA HIS A 101 0.85 6.90 2.75
C HIS A 101 1.10 8.17 1.93
N VAL A 102 2.15 8.11 1.10
CA VAL A 102 2.27 8.96 -0.09
C VAL A 102 2.13 8.06 -1.31
N VAL A 103 1.07 8.29 -2.09
CA VAL A 103 0.76 7.54 -3.32
C VAL A 103 1.04 8.43 -4.52
N ILE A 104 1.74 7.91 -5.52
CA ILE A 104 1.99 8.60 -6.79
C ILE A 104 1.59 7.69 -7.94
N CYS A 105 0.58 8.06 -8.71
CA CYS A 105 0.17 7.30 -9.88
C CYS A 105 1.23 7.43 -10.99
N ILE A 106 1.66 6.32 -11.56
CA ILE A 106 2.73 6.29 -12.58
C ILE A 106 2.41 5.41 -13.80
N ARG A 107 1.31 4.64 -13.76
CA ARG A 107 0.81 3.81 -14.87
C ARG A 107 -0.71 3.86 -14.91
N GLY A 108 -1.27 4.12 -16.09
CA GLY A 108 -2.71 4.18 -16.31
C GLY A 108 -3.37 5.24 -15.42
N ARG A 109 -4.54 4.89 -14.88
CA ARG A 109 -5.29 5.69 -13.90
C ARG A 109 -6.08 4.76 -13.00
N GLY A 110 -6.47 5.25 -11.82
CA GLY A 110 -7.27 4.51 -10.85
C GLY A 110 -8.16 5.41 -10.03
N THR A 111 -8.87 4.84 -9.07
CA THR A 111 -9.67 5.62 -8.11
C THR A 111 -9.19 5.38 -6.70
N LEU A 112 -9.08 6.45 -5.92
CA LEU A 112 -8.79 6.44 -4.50
C LEU A 112 -10.05 6.83 -3.73
N LEU A 113 -10.52 5.93 -2.88
CA LEU A 113 -11.39 6.27 -1.76
C LEU A 113 -10.50 6.74 -0.60
N ILE A 114 -10.80 7.91 -0.04
CA ILE A 114 -10.16 8.44 1.17
C ILE A 114 -11.17 9.30 1.94
N ASP A 115 -11.38 9.00 3.22
CA ASP A 115 -12.29 9.73 4.13
C ASP A 115 -13.66 10.07 3.48
N GLY A 116 -14.31 9.06 2.89
CA GLY A 116 -15.63 9.22 2.25
C GLY A 116 -15.64 10.02 0.94
N THR A 117 -14.48 10.44 0.44
CA THR A 117 -14.30 11.06 -0.88
C THR A 117 -13.77 10.04 -1.87
N LEU A 118 -14.31 10.06 -3.10
CA LEU A 118 -13.79 9.27 -4.22
C LEU A 118 -13.13 10.22 -5.22
N ALA A 119 -11.85 10.01 -5.48
CA ALA A 119 -11.07 10.76 -6.45
C ALA A 119 -10.47 9.84 -7.51
N GLU A 120 -10.28 10.34 -8.72
CA GLU A 120 -9.47 9.67 -9.74
C GLU A 120 -8.01 10.09 -9.55
N LEU A 121 -7.07 9.15 -9.74
CA LEU A 121 -5.63 9.41 -9.77
C LEU A 121 -5.11 9.15 -11.18
N ASN A 122 -4.63 10.21 -11.82
CA ASN A 122 -4.00 10.19 -13.14
C ASN A 122 -2.47 10.23 -13.02
N PHE A 123 -1.78 10.07 -14.14
CA PHE A 123 -0.32 10.07 -14.18
C PHE A 123 0.30 11.28 -13.44
N LEU A 124 1.14 10.98 -12.47
CA LEU A 124 1.82 11.87 -11.52
C LEU A 124 0.93 12.60 -10.51
N ASP A 125 -0.37 12.34 -10.49
CA ASP A 125 -1.19 12.75 -9.35
C ASP A 125 -0.64 12.09 -8.09
N THR A 126 -0.52 12.92 -7.05
CA THR A 126 0.05 12.53 -5.76
C THR A 126 -1.01 12.69 -4.69
N ALA A 127 -1.23 11.64 -3.90
CA ALA A 127 -2.16 11.63 -2.78
C ALA A 127 -1.41 11.40 -1.47
N TYR A 128 -1.81 12.12 -0.44
CA TYR A 128 -1.40 11.87 0.94
C TYR A 128 -2.60 11.30 1.70
N LEU A 129 -2.41 10.14 2.33
CA LEU A 129 -3.42 9.50 3.17
C LEU A 129 -3.02 9.72 4.63
N ALA A 130 -3.84 10.48 5.35
CA ALA A 130 -3.58 10.85 6.73
C ALA A 130 -3.80 9.67 7.69
N PRO A 131 -3.24 9.74 8.92
CA PRO A 131 -3.45 8.73 9.93
C PRO A 131 -4.93 8.42 10.17
N ASN A 132 -5.26 7.14 10.19
CA ASN A 132 -6.58 6.57 10.47
C ASN A 132 -7.70 6.89 9.47
N ASP A 133 -7.42 7.55 8.35
CA ASP A 133 -8.40 7.72 7.28
C ASP A 133 -8.67 6.37 6.58
N PRO A 134 -9.93 5.90 6.53
CA PRO A 134 -10.28 4.75 5.71
C PRO A 134 -9.96 5.01 4.25
N HIS A 135 -9.25 4.07 3.62
CA HIS A 135 -8.83 4.21 2.25
C HIS A 135 -8.89 2.90 1.46
N GLN A 136 -9.05 3.05 0.15
CA GLN A 136 -9.04 1.95 -0.81
C GLN A 136 -8.64 2.45 -2.19
N LEU A 137 -7.74 1.72 -2.86
CA LEU A 137 -7.37 1.96 -4.25
C LEU A 137 -8.03 0.92 -5.14
N CYS A 138 -8.73 1.37 -6.18
CA CYS A 138 -9.44 0.51 -7.13
C CYS A 138 -9.01 0.83 -8.56
N ASN A 139 -9.08 -0.17 -9.44
CA ASN A 139 -8.95 0.01 -10.88
C ASN A 139 -10.28 -0.32 -11.58
N PRO A 140 -11.17 0.66 -11.78
CA PRO A 140 -12.40 0.46 -12.54
C PRO A 140 -12.21 0.53 -14.07
N PHE A 141 -10.97 0.65 -14.56
CA PHE A 141 -10.65 0.89 -15.96
C PHE A 141 -10.11 -0.37 -16.66
N ASP A 142 -9.75 -0.23 -17.94
CA ASP A 142 -9.35 -1.30 -18.86
C ASP A 142 -7.83 -1.49 -19.00
N GLU A 143 -7.05 -0.56 -18.47
CA GLU A 143 -5.57 -0.63 -18.40
C GLU A 143 -5.10 -0.83 -16.96
N PRO A 144 -3.90 -1.40 -16.71
CA PRO A 144 -3.36 -1.53 -15.37
C PRO A 144 -3.18 -0.17 -14.68
N PHE A 145 -3.58 -0.10 -13.41
CA PHE A 145 -3.36 1.05 -12.55
C PHE A 145 -2.13 0.78 -11.69
N GLY A 146 -1.05 1.51 -11.94
CA GLY A 146 0.20 1.36 -11.19
C GLY A 146 0.60 2.63 -10.46
N PHE A 147 1.06 2.48 -9.23
CA PHE A 147 1.44 3.59 -8.36
C PHE A 147 2.63 3.26 -7.47
N PHE A 148 3.42 4.27 -7.16
CA PHE A 148 4.34 4.20 -6.03
C PHE A 148 3.58 4.45 -4.73
N CYS A 149 4.00 3.76 -3.68
CA CYS A 149 3.48 3.89 -2.33
C CYS A 149 4.67 3.96 -1.36
N ILE A 150 4.78 5.08 -0.67
CA ILE A 150 5.80 5.34 0.33
C ILE A 150 5.14 5.30 1.71
N VAL A 151 5.74 4.52 2.61
CA VAL A 151 5.30 4.36 4.01
C VAL A 151 6.51 4.31 4.93
N ASN A 152 6.32 4.53 6.22
CA ASN A 152 7.38 4.33 7.22
C ASN A 152 7.82 2.85 7.26
N HIS A 153 9.12 2.62 7.43
CA HIS A 153 9.68 1.26 7.53
C HIS A 153 9.13 0.53 8.76
N HIS A 154 9.16 1.21 9.91
CA HIS A 154 8.47 0.78 11.12
C HIS A 154 7.09 1.41 11.15
N ARG A 155 6.04 0.59 11.25
CA ARG A 155 4.65 1.03 11.16
C ARG A 155 3.72 0.06 11.88
N ASP A 156 2.52 0.52 12.19
CA ASP A 156 1.45 -0.28 12.78
C ASP A 156 0.77 -1.20 11.74
N ARG A 157 -0.07 -2.11 12.24
CA ARG A 157 -0.78 -3.08 11.41
C ARG A 157 -2.11 -2.46 10.91
N PRO A 158 -2.47 -2.67 9.63
CA PRO A 158 -3.78 -2.28 9.14
C PRO A 158 -4.92 -2.99 9.86
N ARG A 159 -6.05 -2.29 9.95
CA ARG A 159 -7.31 -2.77 10.49
C ARG A 159 -8.47 -2.33 9.58
N PRO A 160 -9.58 -3.08 9.55
CA PRO A 160 -10.73 -2.65 8.76
C PRO A 160 -11.40 -1.44 9.44
N PRO A 161 -12.17 -0.63 8.70
CA PRO A 161 -13.07 0.35 9.30
C PRO A 161 -14.07 -0.34 10.23
N ASP A 162 -14.45 0.33 11.32
CA ASP A 162 -15.50 -0.21 12.20
C ASP A 162 -16.89 -0.15 11.55
N GLU A 163 -17.90 -0.78 12.17
CA GLU A 163 -19.26 -0.82 11.61
C GLU A 163 -19.87 0.57 11.36
N LYS A 164 -19.55 1.55 12.21
CA LYS A 164 -20.08 2.91 12.10
C LYS A 164 -19.42 3.64 10.94
N GLU A 165 -18.11 3.50 10.81
CA GLU A 165 -17.32 4.06 9.71
C GLU A 165 -17.73 3.44 8.38
N LEU A 166 -17.83 2.12 8.31
CA LEU A 166 -18.27 1.42 7.12
C LEU A 166 -19.68 1.86 6.70
N ARG A 167 -20.61 2.01 7.66
CA ARG A 167 -21.95 2.53 7.38
C ARG A 167 -21.92 3.96 6.84
N ALA A 168 -21.08 4.83 7.41
CA ALA A 168 -20.94 6.20 6.94
C ALA A 168 -20.40 6.25 5.50
N LEU A 169 -19.37 5.46 5.20
CA LEU A 169 -18.79 5.33 3.86
C LEU A 169 -19.82 4.82 2.84
N LEU A 170 -20.59 3.77 3.19
CA LEU A 170 -21.61 3.18 2.33
C LEU A 170 -22.88 4.04 2.16
N SER A 171 -23.11 5.00 3.05
CA SER A 171 -24.22 5.96 2.94
C SER A 171 -23.82 7.24 2.18
N GLY A 172 -22.52 7.44 1.96
CA GLY A 172 -21.97 8.62 1.30
C GLY A 172 -22.00 8.55 -0.23
N ALA A 173 -21.69 9.68 -0.88
CA ALA A 173 -21.63 9.77 -2.33
C ALA A 173 -20.59 8.82 -2.95
N ALA A 174 -19.53 8.49 -2.21
CA ALA A 174 -18.45 7.61 -2.63
C ALA A 174 -18.78 6.11 -2.58
N ALA A 175 -19.94 5.71 -2.03
CA ALA A 175 -20.30 4.30 -1.80
C ALA A 175 -20.16 3.40 -3.03
N ARG A 176 -20.44 3.94 -4.23
CA ARG A 176 -20.34 3.19 -5.51
C ARG A 176 -18.91 2.79 -5.88
N GLY A 177 -17.91 3.53 -5.38
CA GLY A 177 -16.49 3.26 -5.62
C GLY A 177 -15.89 2.21 -4.70
N ILE A 178 -16.58 1.87 -3.60
CA ILE A 178 -16.10 0.93 -2.59
C ILE A 178 -16.20 -0.51 -3.10
N ARG A 179 -15.19 -1.32 -2.82
CA ARG A 179 -15.17 -2.77 -3.07
C ARG A 179 -14.97 -3.48 -1.72
N PRO A 180 -15.95 -4.24 -1.22
CA PRO A 180 -15.82 -4.93 0.05
C PRO A 180 -14.81 -6.09 -0.02
#